data_AF-A0A5C8PKB1-F1
#
_entry.id   AF-A0A5C8PKB1-F1
#
_cell.length_a   1.000
_cell.length_b   1.000
_cell.length_c   1.000
_cell.angle_alpha   90.00
_cell.angle_beta   90.00
_cell.angle_gamma   90.00
#
_symmetry.space_group_name_H-M   'P 1'
#
loop_
_entity.id
_entity.type
_entity.pdbx_description
1 polymer ?
#
loop_
_entity_poly.entity_id
_entity_poly.type
_entity_poly.pdbx_seq_one_letter_code
_entity_poly.pdbx_strand_id
1 'polypeptide(L)'
;MNYHRLVLLAAIAVEVTGTSALKLAADMPVAGYIASMGLLSLSLFLLSVALRAIPMVAAYALWEGLGIVGLAAIGYFVFGEALGPLRVLGLSAILVGIWLLLRGTNARAA
;
A
#
# COMPACT_ATOMS: atom_id res chain seq x y z
N MET A 1 3.27 -17.01 12.53
CA MET A 1 2.61 -15.71 12.77
C MET A 1 3.43 -14.51 12.26
N ASN A 2 4.77 -14.50 12.40
CA ASN A 2 5.58 -13.32 12.03
C ASN A 2 5.84 -13.16 10.52
N TYR A 3 6.03 -14.26 9.78
CA TYR A 3 6.40 -14.17 8.36
C TYR A 3 5.30 -13.54 7.49
N HIS A 4 4.02 -13.87 7.71
CA HIS A 4 2.92 -13.30 6.91
C HIS A 4 2.83 -11.78 7.04
N ARG A 5 3.17 -11.22 8.19
CA ARG A 5 3.22 -9.76 8.40
C ARG A 5 4.38 -9.13 7.65
N LEU A 6 5.55 -9.78 7.65
CA LEU A 6 6.69 -9.34 6.85
C LEU A 6 6.39 -9.39 5.35
N VAL A 7 5.71 -10.44 4.89
CA VAL A 7 5.24 -10.58 3.51
C VAL A 7 4.24 -9.47 3.15
N LEU A 8 3.33 -9.11 4.07
CA LEU A 8 2.41 -7.99 3.86
C LEU A 8 3.15 -6.64 3.74
N LEU A 9 4.14 -6.39 4.60
CA LEU A 9 4.97 -5.18 4.50
C LEU A 9 5.75 -5.14 3.17
N ALA A 10 6.27 -6.29 2.73
CA ALA A 10 6.91 -6.40 1.42
C ALA A 10 5.92 -6.15 0.28
N ALA A 11 4.68 -6.66 0.37
CA ALA A 11 3.63 -6.41 -0.61
C ALA A 11 3.35 -4.91 -0.76
N ILE A 12 3.23 -4.18 0.37
CA ILE A 12 3.04 -2.72 0.39
C ILE A 12 4.24 -2.00 -0.24
N ALA A 13 5.47 -2.36 0.13
CA ALA A 13 6.65 -1.72 -0.43
C ALA A 13 6.75 -1.90 -1.95
N VAL A 14 6.45 -3.10 -2.44
CA VAL A 14 6.43 -3.42 -3.87
C VAL A 14 5.28 -2.68 -4.59
N GLU A 15 4.10 -2.61 -3.98
CA GLU A 15 2.96 -1.84 -4.51
C GLU A 15 3.32 -0.37 -4.68
N VAL A 16 3.80 0.26 -3.62
CA VAL A 16 4.17 1.68 -3.62
C VAL A 16 5.23 1.97 -4.68
N THR A 17 6.21 1.08 -4.83
CA THR A 17 7.24 1.18 -5.87
C THR A 17 6.63 1.02 -7.28
N GLY A 18 5.77 0.00 -7.47
CA GLY A 18 5.12 -0.29 -8.74
C GLY A 18 4.16 0.80 -9.21
N THR A 19 3.35 1.33 -8.31
CA THR A 19 2.45 2.46 -8.59
C THR A 19 3.26 3.74 -8.84
N SER A 20 4.35 3.98 -8.11
CA SER A 20 5.23 5.13 -8.37
C SER A 20 5.92 5.04 -9.74
N ALA A 21 6.23 3.84 -10.21
CA ALA A 21 6.79 3.60 -11.54
C ALA A 21 5.83 4.01 -12.68
N LEU A 22 4.54 4.20 -12.42
CA LEU A 22 3.62 4.75 -13.42
C LEU A 22 4.01 6.18 -13.83
N LYS A 23 4.72 6.93 -12.99
CA LYS A 23 5.30 8.22 -13.42
C LYS A 23 6.38 8.05 -14.47
N LEU A 24 7.14 6.94 -14.46
CA LEU A 24 8.09 6.64 -15.54
C LEU A 24 7.38 6.36 -16.86
N ALA A 25 6.12 5.90 -16.83
CA ALA A 25 5.34 5.69 -18.05
C ALA A 25 4.94 7.01 -18.73
N ALA A 26 5.07 8.15 -18.06
CA ALA A 26 4.86 9.47 -18.70
C ALA A 26 5.96 9.78 -19.73
N ASP A 27 7.22 9.46 -19.40
CA ASP A 27 8.38 9.72 -20.27
C ASP A 27 8.78 8.51 -21.10
N MET A 28 8.60 7.29 -20.55
CA MET A 28 8.94 6.02 -21.17
C MET A 28 7.76 5.03 -21.09
N PRO A 29 6.72 5.19 -21.95
CA PRO A 29 5.46 4.48 -21.78
C PRO A 29 5.60 2.96 -21.67
N VAL A 30 6.29 2.33 -22.63
CA VAL A 30 6.41 0.86 -22.68
C VAL A 30 7.17 0.33 -21.47
N ALA A 31 8.35 0.89 -21.17
CA ALA A 31 9.18 0.45 -20.05
C ALA A 31 8.51 0.72 -18.70
N GLY A 32 7.90 1.89 -18.53
CA GLY A 32 7.17 2.27 -17.33
C GLY A 32 5.96 1.38 -17.06
N TYR A 33 5.16 1.06 -18.09
CA TYR A 33 4.04 0.12 -17.95
C TYR A 33 4.51 -1.29 -17.61
N ILE A 34 5.53 -1.81 -18.30
CA ILE A 34 6.07 -3.16 -18.02
C ILE A 34 6.58 -3.24 -16.57
N ALA A 35 7.35 -2.25 -16.12
CA ALA A 35 7.87 -2.20 -14.75
C ALA A 35 6.72 -2.13 -13.72
N SER A 36 5.75 -1.24 -13.95
CA SER A 36 4.60 -1.07 -13.04
C SER A 36 3.76 -2.33 -12.95
N MET A 37 3.41 -2.94 -14.09
CA MET A 37 2.62 -4.18 -14.13
C MET A 37 3.35 -5.35 -13.46
N GLY A 38 4.66 -5.48 -13.68
CA GLY A 38 5.47 -6.51 -13.04
C GLY A 38 5.49 -6.39 -11.52
N LEU A 39 5.73 -5.17 -11.01
CA LEU A 39 5.74 -4.89 -9.58
C LEU A 39 4.35 -5.05 -8.95
N LEU A 40 3.29 -4.51 -9.56
CA LEU A 40 1.93 -4.67 -9.05
C LEU A 40 1.49 -6.13 -9.01
N SER A 41 1.83 -6.91 -10.04
CA SER A 41 1.56 -8.36 -10.06
C SER A 41 2.29 -9.08 -8.92
N LEU A 42 3.55 -8.73 -8.68
CA LEU A 42 4.33 -9.26 -7.56
C LEU A 42 3.71 -8.85 -6.21
N SER A 43 3.26 -7.61 -6.07
CA SER A 43 2.59 -7.14 -4.85
C SER A 43 1.31 -7.93 -4.56
N LEU A 44 0.46 -8.12 -5.56
CA LEU A 44 -0.77 -8.92 -5.44
C LEU A 44 -0.47 -10.38 -5.09
N PHE A 45 0.59 -10.94 -5.67
CA PHE A 45 1.05 -12.29 -5.31
C PHE A 45 1.46 -12.35 -3.83
N LEU A 46 2.26 -11.40 -3.34
CA LEU A 46 2.68 -11.35 -1.93
C LEU A 46 1.47 -11.13 -1.00
N LEU A 47 0.52 -10.27 -1.38
CA LEU A 47 -0.73 -10.09 -0.66
C LEU A 47 -1.51 -11.41 -0.55
N SER A 48 -1.61 -12.18 -1.64
CA SER A 48 -2.26 -13.50 -1.63
C SER A 48 -1.63 -14.46 -0.62
N VAL A 49 -0.31 -14.39 -0.45
CA VAL A 49 0.41 -15.17 0.57
C VAL A 49 0.07 -14.67 1.96
N ALA A 50 0.05 -13.36 2.20
CA ALA A 50 -0.30 -12.78 3.50
C ALA A 50 -1.74 -13.14 3.94
N LEU A 51 -2.67 -13.18 2.98
CA LEU A 51 -4.08 -13.55 3.20
C LEU A 51 -4.29 -14.98 3.71
N ARG A 52 -3.28 -15.85 3.61
CA ARG A 52 -3.34 -17.22 4.17
C ARG A 52 -3.40 -17.26 5.69
N ALA A 53 -3.02 -16.18 6.38
CA ALA A 53 -3.06 -16.11 7.85
C ALA A 53 -3.56 -14.77 8.41
N ILE A 54 -3.75 -13.75 7.59
CA ILE A 54 -4.28 -12.46 8.00
C ILE A 54 -5.71 -12.35 7.47
N PRO A 55 -6.71 -12.01 8.32
CA PRO A 55 -8.07 -11.80 7.85
C PRO A 55 -8.13 -10.80 6.70
N MET A 56 -8.93 -11.11 5.68
CA MET A 56 -8.96 -10.38 4.41
C MET A 56 -9.15 -8.88 4.60
N VAL A 57 -10.10 -8.47 5.44
CA VAL A 57 -10.39 -7.06 5.73
C VAL A 57 -9.19 -6.34 6.34
N ALA A 58 -8.49 -6.97 7.28
CA ALA A 58 -7.31 -6.39 7.91
C ALA A 58 -6.13 -6.27 6.94
N ALA A 59 -5.88 -7.31 6.14
CA ALA A 59 -4.83 -7.31 5.13
C ALA A 59 -5.06 -6.26 4.05
N TYR A 60 -6.28 -6.17 3.50
CA TYR A 60 -6.63 -5.17 2.49
C TYR A 60 -6.58 -3.75 3.04
N ALA A 61 -7.09 -3.51 4.25
CA ALA A 61 -7.04 -2.19 4.88
C ALA A 61 -5.60 -1.71 5.09
N LEU A 62 -4.70 -2.61 5.52
CA LEU A 62 -3.28 -2.31 5.66
C LEU A 62 -2.60 -2.10 4.31
N TRP A 63 -2.89 -2.94 3.32
CA TRP A 63 -2.27 -2.89 2.00
C TRP A 63 -2.60 -1.57 1.29
N GLU A 64 -3.88 -1.32 1.01
CA GLU A 64 -4.34 -0.09 0.34
C GLU A 64 -4.07 1.16 1.19
N GLY A 65 -4.34 1.08 2.49
CA GLY A 65 -4.25 2.23 3.36
C GLY A 65 -2.82 2.71 3.58
N LEU A 66 -1.87 1.80 3.83
CA LEU A 66 -0.46 2.16 3.92
C LEU A 66 0.15 2.40 2.54
N GLY A 67 -0.37 1.78 1.48
CA GLY A 67 -0.03 2.07 0.09
C GLY A 67 -0.24 3.54 -0.24
N ILE A 68 -1.44 4.08 0.04
CA ILE A 68 -1.76 5.51 -0.18
C ILE A 68 -0.86 6.43 0.64
N VAL A 69 -0.59 6.09 1.92
CA VAL A 69 0.33 6.86 2.77
C VAL A 69 1.75 6.86 2.20
N GLY A 70 2.22 5.70 1.73
CA GLY A 70 3.51 5.54 1.08
C GLY A 70 3.61 6.33 -0.23
N LEU A 71 2.56 6.30 -1.06
CA LEU A 71 2.48 7.06 -2.29
C LEU A 71 2.50 8.56 -2.04
N ALA A 72 1.78 9.05 -1.03
CA ALA A 72 1.84 10.45 -0.64
C ALA A 72 3.24 10.86 -0.16
N ALA A 73 3.94 9.98 0.58
CA ALA A 73 5.31 10.20 1.01
C ALA A 73 6.27 10.26 -0.18
N ILE A 74 6.18 9.33 -1.14
CA ILE A 74 6.98 9.36 -2.37
C ILE A 74 6.65 10.61 -3.20
N GLY A 75 5.36 10.94 -3.34
CA GLY A 75 4.88 12.17 -3.97
C GLY A 75 5.61 13.40 -3.45
N TYR A 76 5.68 13.54 -2.13
CA TYR A 76 6.34 14.65 -1.47
C TYR A 76 7.87 14.62 -1.59
N PHE A 77 8.52 13.51 -1.20
CA PHE A 77 9.98 13.43 -1.08
C PHE A 77 10.70 13.24 -2.42
N VAL A 78 10.11 12.50 -3.36
CA VAL A 78 10.75 12.13 -4.63
C VAL A 78 10.28 13.01 -5.77
N PHE A 79 8.98 13.30 -5.81
CA PHE A 79 8.37 14.03 -6.92
C PHE A 79 8.08 15.51 -6.62
N GLY A 80 8.41 16.00 -5.42
CA GLY A 80 8.25 17.41 -5.05
C GLY A 80 6.80 17.88 -4.98
N GLU A 81 5.84 16.98 -4.81
CA GLU A 81 4.44 17.35 -4.68
C GLU A 81 4.16 18.03 -3.34
N ALA A 82 3.28 19.03 -3.33
CA ALA A 82 2.90 19.70 -2.09
C ALA A 82 2.06 18.78 -1.17
N LEU A 83 2.45 18.71 0.11
CA LEU A 83 1.63 18.14 1.19
C LEU A 83 0.83 19.25 1.85
N GLY A 84 -0.29 19.62 1.23
CA GLY A 84 -1.20 20.62 1.78
C GLY A 84 -1.95 20.13 3.04
N PRO A 85 -2.50 21.04 3.86
CA PRO A 85 -3.19 20.69 5.11
C PRO A 85 -4.33 19.68 4.95
N LEU A 86 -5.12 19.79 3.88
CA LEU A 86 -6.20 18.84 3.59
C LEU A 86 -5.69 17.43 3.25
N ARG A 87 -4.54 17.32 2.55
CA ARG A 87 -3.92 16.02 2.27
C ARG A 87 -3.47 15.37 3.58
N VAL A 88 -2.83 16.13 4.46
CA VAL A 88 -2.42 15.63 5.79
C VAL A 88 -3.62 15.17 6.62
N LEU A 89 -4.71 15.94 6.63
CA LEU A 89 -5.95 15.55 7.31
C LEU A 89 -6.53 14.25 6.73
N GLY A 90 -6.58 14.12 5.40
CA GLY A 90 -7.05 12.92 4.73
C GLY A 90 -6.21 11.68 5.06
N LEU A 91 -4.88 11.81 5.01
CA LEU A 91 -3.96 10.74 5.40
C LEU A 91 -4.14 10.34 6.87
N SER A 92 -4.35 11.31 7.76
CA SER A 92 -4.64 11.06 9.17
C SER A 92 -5.95 10.27 9.34
N ALA A 93 -6.99 10.64 8.60
CA ALA A 93 -8.27 9.93 8.62
C ALA A 93 -8.15 8.49 8.09
N ILE A 94 -7.34 8.25 7.05
CA ILE A 94 -7.03 6.90 6.55
C ILE A 94 -6.39 6.06 7.66
N LEU A 95 -5.35 6.58 8.33
CA LEU A 95 -4.67 5.87 9.42
C LEU A 95 -5.62 5.53 10.57
N VAL A 96 -6.53 6.44 10.93
CA VAL A 96 -7.58 6.19 11.94
C VAL A 96 -8.53 5.09 11.47
N GLY A 97 -8.97 5.13 10.21
CA GLY A 97 -9.83 4.10 9.62
C GLY A 97 -9.20 2.71 9.67
N ILE A 98 -7.93 2.60 9.27
CA ILE A 98 -7.16 1.34 9.37
C ILE A 98 -7.11 0.86 10.82
N TRP A 99 -6.81 1.75 11.77
CA TRP A 99 -6.74 1.39 13.19
C TRP A 99 -8.07 0.83 13.71
N LEU A 100 -9.19 1.45 13.35
CA LEU A 100 -10.53 0.98 13.71
C LEU A 100 -10.83 -0.41 13.12
N LEU A 101 -10.50 -0.63 11.84
CA LEU A 101 -10.69 -1.92 11.17
C LEU A 101 -9.87 -3.03 11.83
N LEU A 102 -8.62 -2.74 12.20
CA LEU A 102 -7.75 -3.69 12.88
C LEU A 102 -8.28 -4.06 14.27
N ARG A 103 -8.83 -3.10 15.02
CA ARG A 103 -9.47 -3.35 16.31
C ARG A 103 -10.74 -4.18 16.18
N GLY A 104 -11.59 -3.85 15.20
CA GLY A 104 -12.83 -4.60 14.95
C GLY A 104 -12.59 -6.04 14.48
N THR A 105 -11.50 -6.29 13.75
CA THR A 105 -11.15 -7.63 13.26
C THR A 105 -10.77 -8.58 14.40
N ASN A 106 -10.08 -8.10 15.44
CA ASN A 106 -9.72 -8.91 16.61
C ASN A 106 -10.93 -9.29 17.48
N ALA A 107 -12.03 -8.53 17.41
CA ALA A 107 -13.21 -8.72 18.25
C ALA A 107 -14.10 -9.93 17.87
N ARG A 108 -13.84 -10.58 16.72
CA ARG A 108 -14.59 -11.77 16.25
C ARG A 108 -13.78 -13.07 16.34
N ALA A 109 -12.53 -13.00 16.78
CA ALA A 109 -11.63 -14.15 16.90
C ALA A 109 -11.52 -14.68 18.35
N ALA A 110 -12.40 -14.23 19.25
CA ALA A 110 -12.51 -14.65 20.65
C ALA A 110 -13.90 -15.22 20.93
#